data_AF-A0A846C142-F1
#
_entry.id   AF-A0A846C142-F1
#
_cell.length_a   1.000
_cell.length_b   1.000
_cell.length_c   1.000
_cell.angle_alpha   90.00
_cell.angle_beta   90.00
_cell.angle_gamma   90.00
#
_symmetry.space_group_name_H-M   'P 1'
#
loop_
_entity.id
_entity.type
_entity.pdbx_description
1 polymer ?
#
loop_
_entity_poly.entity_id
_entity_poly.type
_entity_poly.pdbx_seq_one_letter_code
_entity_poly.pdbx_strand_id
1 'polypeptide(L)' 'MFKIAITIGVNEYVRYPKLNLNYAADDAEKMRDFLLKEEKFNHVFCCTDNSPQENYRPTYANIKDVLGLPEEYQENL' A
#
# COMPACT_ATOMS: atom_id res chain seq x y z
N MET A 1 -22.53 2.06 -6.63
CA MET A 1 -21.40 1.30 -7.21
C MET A 1 -20.43 0.99 -6.08
N PHE A 2 -19.98 -0.25 -5.94
CA PHE A 2 -19.01 -0.63 -4.91
C PHE A 2 -17.60 -0.28 -5.40
N LYS A 3 -16.86 0.55 -4.65
CA LYS A 3 -15.53 1.05 -5.01
C LYS A 3 -14.51 0.61 -3.97
N ILE A 4 -13.45 -0.03 -4.42
CA ILE A 4 -12.30 -0.42 -3.60
C ILE A 4 -11.03 0.20 -4.17
N ALA A 5 -10.08 0.53 -3.29
CA ALA A 5 -8.76 1.01 -3.70
C ALA A 5 -7.68 0.43 -2.80
N ILE A 6 -6.44 0.57 -3.26
CA ILE A 6 -5.23 0.27 -2.49
C ILE A 6 -4.34 1.52 -2.57
N THR A 7 -3.85 1.99 -1.44
CA THR A 7 -2.80 3.01 -1.36
C THR A 7 -1.54 2.38 -0.78
N ILE A 8 -0.38 2.70 -1.35
CA ILE A 8 0.91 2.12 -0.95
C ILE A 8 1.91 3.25 -0.80
N GLY A 9 2.57 3.32 0.36
CA GLY A 9 3.59 4.32 0.66
C GLY A 9 4.80 3.70 1.35
N VAL A 10 5.96 3.77 0.70
CA VAL A 10 7.22 3.19 1.20
C VAL A 10 8.26 4.30 1.39
N ASN A 11 8.67 4.50 2.63
CA ASN A 11 9.72 5.43 3.04
C ASN A 11 11.06 4.71 3.23
N GLU A 12 11.05 3.50 3.79
CA GLU A 12 12.26 2.81 4.23
C GLU A 12 12.69 1.69 3.26
N TYR A 13 13.64 2.02 2.38
CA TYR A 13 14.26 1.05 1.49
C TYR A 13 15.45 0.39 2.21
N VAL A 14 15.18 -0.67 2.97
CA VAL A 14 16.21 -1.38 3.77
C VAL A 14 17.46 -1.75 2.94
N ARG A 15 17.28 -2.17 1.68
CA ARG A 15 18.38 -2.52 0.77
C ARG A 15 19.09 -1.30 0.15
N TYR A 16 18.42 -0.15 0.12
CA TYR A 16 18.92 1.08 -0.46
C TYR A 16 18.65 2.30 0.44
N PRO A 17 19.26 2.40 1.64
CA PRO A 17 18.91 3.44 2.62
C PRO A 17 19.10 4.87 2.12
N LYS A 18 20.00 5.07 1.14
CA LYS A 18 20.22 6.37 0.47
C LYS A 18 19.02 6.84 -0.37
N LEU A 19 18.10 5.93 -0.69
CA LEU A 19 16.87 6.19 -1.43
C LEU A 19 15.66 6.35 -0.50
N ASN A 20 15.86 6.37 0.82
CA ASN A 20 14.77 6.59 1.77
C ASN A 20 14.03 7.89 1.49
N LEU A 21 12.71 7.83 1.58
CA LEU A 21 11.80 8.94 1.39
C LEU A 21 11.23 9.36 2.75
N ASN A 22 10.73 10.59 2.82
CA ASN A 22 10.18 11.14 4.07
C ASN A 22 8.66 11.20 4.09
N TYR A 23 8.00 11.17 2.92
CA TYR A 23 6.60 11.55 2.80
C TYR A 23 5.72 10.54 2.05
N ALA A 24 6.28 9.46 1.51
CA ALA A 24 5.50 8.50 0.72
C ALA A 24 4.40 7.81 1.55
N ALA A 25 4.69 7.46 2.81
CA ALA A 25 3.68 6.92 3.73
C ALA A 25 2.56 7.94 4.03
N ASP A 26 2.92 9.19 4.29
CA ASP A 26 1.97 10.28 4.58
C ASP A 26 1.09 10.59 3.36
N ASP A 27 1.67 10.61 2.15
CA ASP A 27 0.93 10.77 0.90
C ASP A 27 -0.10 9.64 0.71
N ALA A 28 0.28 8.40 0.97
CA ALA A 28 -0.61 7.24 0.85
C ALA A 28 -1.76 7.26 1.89
N GLU A 29 -1.49 7.70 3.11
CA GLU A 29 -2.49 7.83 4.18
C GLU A 29 -3.48 8.97 3.91
N LYS A 30 -2.98 10.13 3.43
CA LYS A 30 -3.83 11.24 3.00
C LYS A 30 -4.70 10.86 1.81
N MET A 31 -4.15 10.11 0.86
CA MET A 31 -4.92 9.61 -0.28
C MET A 31 -6.01 8.63 0.17
N ARG A 32 -5.72 7.71 1.10
CA ARG A 32 -6.74 6.83 1.70
C ARG A 32 -7.89 7.65 2.30
N ASP A 33 -7.54 8.66 3.09
CA ASP A 33 -8.51 9.54 3.73
C ASP A 33 -9.38 10.29 2.72
N PHE A 34 -8.77 10.85 1.68
CA PHE A 34 -9.49 11.51 0.59
C PHE A 34 -10.44 10.54 -0.12
N LEU A 35 -9.97 9.35 -0.48
CA LEU A 35 -10.77 8.34 -1.18
C LEU A 35 -11.99 7.88 -0.36
N LEU A 36 -11.81 7.70 0.95
CA LEU A 36 -12.89 7.31 1.86
C LEU A 36 -13.88 8.47 2.11
N LYS A 37 -13.37 9.66 2.42
CA LYS A 37 -14.17 10.80 2.89
C LYS A 37 -14.83 11.56 1.74
N GLU A 38 -14.08 11.90 0.71
CA GLU A 38 -14.56 12.75 -0.39
C GLU A 38 -15.13 11.89 -1.52
N GLU A 39 -14.37 10.88 -1.96
CA GLU A 39 -14.78 10.04 -3.08
C GLU A 39 -15.71 8.89 -2.68
N LYS A 40 -16.03 8.72 -1.39
CA LYS A 40 -16.98 7.70 -0.90
C LYS A 40 -16.64 6.28 -1.38
N PHE A 41 -15.35 5.91 -1.37
CA PHE A 41 -14.94 4.52 -1.54
C PHE A 41 -15.48 3.67 -0.40
N ASN A 42 -15.88 2.44 -0.70
CA ASN A 42 -16.41 1.52 0.31
C ASN A 42 -15.29 0.94 1.18
N HIS A 43 -14.13 0.71 0.58
CA HIS A 43 -12.96 0.21 1.28
C HIS A 43 -11.68 0.70 0.62
N VAL A 44 -10.66 1.02 1.42
CA VAL A 44 -9.33 1.38 0.92
C VAL A 44 -8.28 0.68 1.78
N PHE A 45 -7.56 -0.27 1.19
CA PHE A 45 -6.42 -0.92 1.82
C PHE A 45 -5.23 0.05 1.80
N CYS A 46 -4.64 0.33 2.96
CA CYS A 46 -3.56 1.30 3.07
C CYS A 46 -2.30 0.60 3.58
N CYS A 47 -1.31 0.45 2.71
CA CYS A 47 -0.07 -0.26 3.02
C CYS A 47 1.08 0.74 3.19
N THR A 48 1.51 0.97 4.43
CA THR A 48 2.62 1.90 4.73
C THR A 48 3.57 1.35 5.76
N ASP A 49 4.83 1.80 5.73
CA ASP A 49 5.85 1.41 6.72
C ASP A 49 5.46 1.82 8.15
N ASN A 50 4.65 2.89 8.27
CA ASN A 50 4.11 3.39 9.52
C ASN A 50 2.94 2.56 10.06
N SER A 51 2.46 1.56 9.30
CA SER A 51 1.31 0.77 9.72
C SER A 51 1.59 0.07 11.06
N PRO A 52 0.71 0.24 12.07
CA PRO A 52 0.82 -0.49 13.33
C PRO A 52 0.49 -1.98 13.18
N GLN A 53 -0.15 -2.35 12.07
CA GLN A 53 -0.54 -3.71 11.74
C GLN A 53 0.43 -4.28 10.70
N GLU A 54 1.11 -5.37 11.05
CA GLU A 54 2.17 -5.97 10.23
C GLU A 54 1.68 -6.43 8.85
N ASN A 55 0.46 -6.93 8.75
CA ASN A 55 -0.18 -7.36 7.50
C ASN A 55 -0.48 -6.20 6.53
N TYR A 56 -0.37 -4.95 6.99
CA TYR A 56 -0.47 -3.76 6.15
C TYR A 56 0.88 -3.06 5.96
N ARG A 57 2.00 -3.65 6.40
CA ARG A 57 3.31 -3.17 5.94
C ARG A 57 3.51 -3.51 4.46
N PRO A 58 4.16 -2.65 3.67
CA PRO A 58 4.27 -2.80 2.22
C PRO A 58 5.35 -3.83 1.82
N THR A 59 5.29 -5.02 2.39
CA THR A 59 6.12 -6.16 1.98
C THR A 59 5.57 -6.74 0.67
N TYR A 60 6.42 -7.45 -0.07
CA TYR A 60 6.00 -8.16 -1.27
C TYR A 60 4.79 -9.07 -1.02
N ALA A 61 4.83 -9.87 0.06
CA ALA A 61 3.75 -10.80 0.40
C ALA A 61 2.44 -10.07 0.72
N ASN A 62 2.48 -9.03 1.57
CA ASN A 62 1.28 -8.28 1.92
C ASN A 62 0.67 -7.55 0.73
N ILE A 63 1.50 -6.91 -0.10
CA ILE A 63 1.02 -6.24 -1.32
C ILE A 63 0.40 -7.28 -2.27
N LYS A 64 1.04 -8.45 -2.42
CA LYS A 64 0.53 -9.54 -3.25
C LYS A 64 -0.82 -10.06 -2.76
N ASP A 65 -0.97 -10.26 -1.44
CA ASP A 65 -2.20 -10.72 -0.82
C ASP A 65 -3.33 -9.69 -1.03
N VAL A 66 -3.02 -8.40 -0.89
CA VAL A 66 -3.97 -7.30 -1.11
C VAL A 66 -4.33 -7.14 -2.60
N LEU A 67 -3.40 -7.43 -3.52
CA LEU A 67 -3.63 -7.37 -4.97
C LEU A 67 -4.33 -8.62 -5.54
N GLY A 68 -4.27 -9.77 -4.86
CA GLY A 68 -4.97 -10.99 -5.26
C GLY A 68 -4.50 -11.59 -6.60
N LEU A 69 -3.20 -11.56 -6.91
CA LEU A 69 -2.69 -12.09 -8.19
C LEU A 69 -2.84 -13.63 -8.32
N PRO A 70 -3.42 -14.13 -9.43
CA PRO A 70 -3.37 -15.55 -9.82
C PRO A 70 -1.95 -16.05 -10.10
N GLU A 71 -1.72 -17.37 -9.95
CA GLU A 71 -0.41 -18.05 -9.94
C GLU A 71 0.49 -17.80 -11.17
N GLU A 72 -0.10 -17.50 -12.33
CA GLU A 72 0.60 -17.41 -13.62
C GLU A 72 1.57 -16.22 -13.79
N TYR A 73 1.61 -15.28 -12.84
CA TYR A 73 2.52 -14.12 -12.87
C TYR A 73 3.75 -14.27 -11.96
N GLN A 74 4.03 -15.47 -11.42
CA GLN A 74 5.16 -15.72 -10.52
C GLN A 74 6.48 -16.12 -11.23
N GLU A 75 6.48 -16.38 -12.54
CA GLU A 75 7.66 -16.91 -13.24
C GLU A 75 8.66 -15.87 -13.78
N ASN A 76 8.43 -14.56 -13.60
CA ASN A 76 9.34 -13.51 -14.10
C ASN A 76 9.76 -12.49 -13.02
N LEU A 77 9.94 -12.94 -11.77
CA LEU A 77 10.61 -12.18 -10.71
C LEU A 77 11.98 -12.78 -10.38
#